data_AF-A0A5M3MAW7-F1
#
_entry.id   AF-A0A5M3MAW7-F1
#
_cell.length_a   1.000
_cell.length_b   1.000
_cell.length_c   1.000
_cell.angle_alpha   90.00
_cell.angle_beta   90.00
_cell.angle_gamma   90.00
#
_symmetry.space_group_name_H-M   'P 1'
#
loop_
_entity.id
_entity.type
_entity.pdbx_description
1 polymer ?
#
loop_
_entity_poly.entity_id
_entity_poly.type
_entity_poly.pdbx_seq_one_letter_code
_entity_poly.pdbx_strand_id
1 'polypeptide(L)'
;MTPALIQKMDPAGRWGWFVNLAVERIERWCLTLEDNGSGDMVHLPPNDVVMVWHSYLLNSYKYAEDTTRISQLGRLVKYTEKMDAFLGSPDLLTTENPPPERIQWWEQQTRTPYAPADAIAELTHKYVQCPRCFAQVTVPFVTPQGTGYAQSKFSHKCERCGHEVDNASLGLAKLVWNIVESKSPDKYLARTVMTPTAIKDEGLATRIKDRVLAANPVRRVLDPGARLARHDAEYFAREILLNVNWSSQNLYTAMSPQVLPRMRTLISSAYTDDRVFSLDLVGAVLRQGSFIQKMHDLEWTTPGFFDYGEDYLVLEHCVARYHAFLGLMAESPELFFVPTLDIDLAWHTHQLMATTYQQNCRRYIKRYVDHDDKVEENSLANSFDDTCRVWQDKYHVPYMHCGCPLPGNTIGQKLKRLVNRK
;
A
#
# COMPACT_ATOMS: atom_id res chain seq x y z
N MET A 1 -15.26 22.65 9.71
CA MET A 1 -14.95 22.46 11.16
C MET A 1 -14.69 20.99 11.41
N THR A 2 -13.55 20.63 12.01
CA THR A 2 -13.24 19.24 12.39
C THR A 2 -14.22 18.76 13.48
N PRO A 3 -14.76 17.53 13.41
CA PRO A 3 -15.71 17.04 14.42
C PRO A 3 -15.15 17.16 15.85
N ALA A 4 -15.99 17.53 16.83
CA ALA A 4 -15.59 17.78 18.22
C ALA A 4 -14.85 16.60 18.88
N LEU A 5 -15.12 15.36 18.41
CA LEU A 5 -14.42 14.16 18.86
C LEU A 5 -12.94 14.14 18.41
N ILE A 6 -12.65 14.59 17.19
CA ILE A 6 -11.30 14.64 16.63
C ILE A 6 -10.45 15.69 17.36
N GLN A 7 -11.04 16.83 17.71
CA GLN A 7 -10.33 17.87 18.46
C GLN A 7 -9.82 17.37 19.83
N LYS A 8 -10.48 16.36 20.41
CA LYS A 8 -10.08 15.73 21.67
C LYS A 8 -9.02 14.62 21.51
N MET A 9 -8.75 14.17 20.30
CA MET A 9 -7.68 13.20 20.04
C MET A 9 -6.32 13.87 20.23
N ASP A 10 -5.30 13.09 20.59
CA ASP A 10 -3.92 13.53 20.58
C ASP A 10 -3.42 13.78 19.12
N PRO A 11 -2.27 14.45 18.92
CA PRO A 11 -1.78 14.73 17.57
C PRO A 11 -1.64 13.48 16.68
N ALA A 12 -1.18 12.36 17.24
CA ALA A 12 -1.02 11.10 16.52
C ALA A 12 -2.37 10.52 16.08
N GLY A 13 -3.39 10.54 16.95
CA GLY A 13 -4.74 10.10 16.63
C GLY A 13 -5.40 10.96 15.56
N ARG A 14 -5.21 12.29 15.62
CA ARG A 14 -5.68 13.21 14.57
C ARG A 14 -5.03 12.93 13.22
N TRP A 15 -3.72 12.66 13.22
CA TRP A 15 -2.99 12.28 12.02
C TRP A 15 -3.48 10.94 11.45
N GLY A 16 -3.62 9.91 12.28
CA GLY A 16 -4.14 8.61 11.85
C GLY A 16 -5.56 8.68 11.27
N TRP A 17 -6.41 9.53 11.85
CA TRP A 17 -7.74 9.82 11.30
C TRP A 17 -7.66 10.50 9.93
N PHE A 18 -6.84 11.55 9.79
CA PHE A 18 -6.65 12.24 8.52
C PHE A 18 -6.16 11.29 7.42
N VAL A 19 -5.17 10.45 7.72
CA VAL A 19 -4.66 9.44 6.77
C VAL A 19 -5.75 8.45 6.36
N ASN A 20 -6.63 8.04 7.28
CA ASN A 20 -7.77 7.17 6.92
C ASN A 20 -8.72 7.84 5.92
N LEU A 21 -8.97 9.15 6.06
CA LEU A 21 -9.78 9.91 5.09
C LEU A 21 -9.07 10.02 3.74
N ALA A 22 -7.77 10.30 3.73
CA ALA A 22 -6.98 10.35 2.50
C ALA A 22 -7.00 9.00 1.76
N VAL A 23 -6.93 7.88 2.50
CA VAL A 23 -7.03 6.52 1.93
C VAL A 23 -8.44 6.22 1.39
N GLU A 24 -9.50 6.71 2.03
CA GLU A 24 -10.85 6.65 1.45
C GLU A 24 -10.93 7.45 0.14
N ARG A 25 -10.29 8.62 0.08
CA ARG A 25 -10.33 9.51 -1.08
C ARG A 25 -9.54 8.96 -2.27
N ILE A 26 -8.38 8.33 -2.06
CA ILE A 26 -7.64 7.67 -3.15
C ILE A 26 -8.44 6.50 -3.72
N GLU A 27 -9.13 5.72 -2.88
CA GLU A 27 -9.97 4.62 -3.34
C GLU A 27 -11.09 5.13 -4.26
N ARG A 28 -11.82 6.16 -3.81
CA ARG A 28 -12.86 6.80 -4.63
C ARG A 28 -12.32 7.30 -5.96
N TRP A 29 -11.17 7.98 -5.95
CA TRP A 29 -10.53 8.44 -7.17
C TRP A 29 -10.21 7.29 -8.12
N CYS A 30 -9.51 6.26 -7.65
CA CYS A 30 -9.16 5.10 -8.47
C CYS A 30 -10.39 4.41 -9.07
N LEU A 31 -11.48 4.27 -8.31
CA LEU A 31 -12.71 3.62 -8.77
C LEU A 31 -13.50 4.46 -9.79
N THR A 32 -13.22 5.77 -9.89
CA THR A 32 -13.85 6.67 -10.87
C THR A 32 -13.06 6.84 -12.17
N LEU A 33 -11.80 6.39 -12.22
CA LEU A 33 -10.99 6.48 -13.42
C LEU A 33 -11.61 5.64 -14.55
N GLU A 34 -11.57 6.15 -15.78
CA GLU A 34 -12.10 5.46 -16.97
C GLU A 34 -10.98 4.97 -17.91
N ASP A 35 -11.25 3.88 -18.64
CA ASP A 35 -10.29 3.26 -19.57
C ASP A 35 -9.91 4.16 -20.76
N ASN A 36 -10.76 5.11 -21.13
CA ASN A 36 -10.54 6.04 -22.25
C ASN A 36 -9.91 7.38 -21.83
N GLY A 37 -9.70 7.61 -20.53
CA GLY A 37 -9.06 8.83 -20.06
C GLY A 37 -7.61 8.91 -20.57
N SER A 38 -7.21 10.08 -21.08
CA SER A 38 -5.84 10.39 -21.57
C SER A 38 -4.80 10.54 -20.44
N GLY A 39 -5.17 10.19 -19.19
CA GLY A 39 -4.42 10.59 -17.99
C GLY A 39 -4.39 12.12 -17.85
N ASP A 40 -5.51 12.78 -18.15
CA ASP A 40 -5.58 14.23 -18.24
C ASP A 40 -5.16 14.92 -16.94
N MET A 41 -4.48 16.06 -17.05
CA MET A 41 -4.10 16.91 -15.91
C MET A 41 -5.32 17.41 -15.13
N VAL A 42 -6.50 17.41 -15.76
CA VAL A 42 -7.80 17.72 -15.14
C VAL A 42 -8.21 16.67 -14.10
N HIS A 43 -7.72 15.43 -14.19
CA HIS A 43 -8.14 14.35 -13.28
C HIS A 43 -7.17 14.13 -12.11
N LEU A 44 -6.17 15.00 -11.94
CA LEU A 44 -5.17 14.85 -10.89
C LEU A 44 -5.77 15.05 -9.50
N PRO A 45 -5.42 14.18 -8.54
CA PRO A 45 -6.02 14.20 -7.22
C PRO A 45 -5.44 15.33 -6.35
N PRO A 46 -6.09 15.65 -5.21
CA PRO A 46 -5.56 16.61 -4.23
C PRO A 46 -4.36 16.04 -3.46
N ASN A 47 -3.61 16.93 -2.80
CA ASN A 47 -2.31 16.62 -2.19
C ASN A 47 -2.35 15.48 -1.14
N ASP A 48 -3.41 15.37 -0.34
CA ASP A 48 -3.52 14.28 0.64
C ASP A 48 -3.64 12.91 -0.05
N VAL A 49 -4.27 12.85 -1.22
CA VAL A 49 -4.35 11.64 -2.05
C VAL A 49 -3.04 11.38 -2.77
N VAL A 50 -2.33 12.43 -3.22
CA VAL A 50 -0.96 12.31 -3.76
C VAL A 50 -0.01 11.72 -2.72
N MET A 51 -0.11 12.13 -1.44
CA MET A 51 0.66 11.56 -0.33
C MET A 51 0.43 10.05 -0.15
N VAL A 52 -0.83 9.60 -0.26
CA VAL A 52 -1.16 8.17 -0.19
C VAL A 52 -0.62 7.44 -1.42
N TRP A 53 -0.78 8.02 -2.61
CA TRP A 53 -0.29 7.45 -3.86
C TRP A 53 1.24 7.31 -3.87
N HIS A 54 1.97 8.33 -3.39
CA HIS A 54 3.40 8.27 -3.15
C HIS A 54 3.77 7.04 -2.31
N SER A 55 3.16 6.89 -1.13
CA SER A 55 3.43 5.76 -0.24
C SER A 55 3.08 4.40 -0.86
N TYR A 56 2.08 4.38 -1.75
CA TYR A 56 1.70 3.19 -2.50
C TYR A 56 2.77 2.81 -3.54
N LEU A 57 3.33 3.77 -4.28
CA LEU A 57 4.38 3.54 -5.27
C LEU A 57 5.67 3.00 -4.65
N LEU A 58 6.00 3.43 -3.43
CA LEU A 58 7.15 2.91 -2.69
C LEU A 58 7.00 1.42 -2.35
N ASN A 59 5.79 0.88 -2.32
CA ASN A 59 5.51 -0.55 -2.18
C ASN A 59 5.44 -1.24 -3.55
N SER A 60 6.55 -1.17 -4.29
CA SER A 60 6.59 -1.40 -5.74
C SER A 60 6.03 -2.75 -6.22
N TYR A 61 6.17 -3.83 -5.46
CA TYR A 61 5.56 -5.12 -5.82
C TYR A 61 4.05 -5.09 -5.71
N LYS A 62 3.52 -4.62 -4.57
CA LYS A 62 2.07 -4.60 -4.35
C LYS A 62 1.40 -3.64 -5.31
N TYR A 63 2.02 -2.48 -5.54
CA TYR A 63 1.56 -1.52 -6.54
C TYR A 63 1.49 -2.13 -7.95
N ALA A 64 2.58 -2.76 -8.41
CA ALA A 64 2.64 -3.37 -9.73
C ALA A 64 1.65 -4.53 -9.88
N GLU A 65 1.53 -5.37 -8.84
CA GLU A 65 0.61 -6.51 -8.86
C GLU A 65 -0.85 -6.07 -8.84
N ASP A 66 -1.22 -5.10 -7.98
CA ASP A 66 -2.58 -4.59 -7.87
C ASP A 66 -3.02 -3.89 -9.15
N THR A 67 -2.16 -3.07 -9.76
CA THR A 67 -2.46 -2.42 -11.06
C THR A 67 -2.46 -3.41 -12.23
N THR A 68 -1.85 -4.59 -12.08
CA THR A 68 -1.91 -5.67 -13.09
C THR A 68 -3.14 -6.55 -12.94
N ARG A 69 -3.55 -6.86 -11.70
CA ARG A 69 -4.57 -7.86 -11.40
C ARG A 69 -5.97 -7.28 -11.20
N ILE A 70 -6.08 -6.01 -10.82
CA ILE A 70 -7.37 -5.33 -10.59
C ILE A 70 -7.63 -4.36 -11.74
N SER A 71 -8.67 -4.63 -12.52
CA SER A 71 -9.03 -3.86 -13.72
C SER A 71 -9.22 -2.36 -13.42
N GLN A 72 -9.89 -2.03 -12.32
CA GLN A 72 -10.09 -0.63 -11.90
C GLN A 72 -8.77 0.06 -11.53
N LEU A 73 -7.83 -0.65 -10.90
CA LEU A 73 -6.54 -0.08 -10.52
C LEU A 73 -5.55 -0.01 -11.68
N GLY A 74 -5.70 -0.86 -12.71
CA GLY A 74 -4.87 -0.79 -13.91
C GLY A 74 -4.93 0.54 -14.66
N ARG A 75 -6.01 1.30 -14.46
CA ARG A 75 -6.18 2.65 -15.01
C ARG A 75 -5.21 3.67 -14.42
N LEU A 76 -4.72 3.41 -13.21
CA LEU A 76 -3.75 4.27 -12.51
C LEU A 76 -2.38 4.28 -13.22
N VAL A 77 -2.07 3.22 -14.00
CA VAL A 77 -0.80 3.10 -14.73
C VAL A 77 -0.55 4.30 -15.65
N LYS A 78 -1.60 4.79 -16.33
CA LYS A 78 -1.51 5.96 -17.22
C LYS A 78 -1.06 7.25 -16.51
N TYR A 79 -1.40 7.38 -15.24
CA TYR A 79 -0.99 8.51 -14.42
C TYR A 79 0.45 8.32 -13.92
N THR A 80 0.84 7.10 -13.54
CA THR A 80 2.24 6.82 -13.17
C THR A 80 3.22 6.93 -14.32
N GLU A 81 2.81 6.69 -15.56
CA GLU A 81 3.65 6.90 -16.74
C GLU A 81 4.03 8.38 -16.92
N LYS A 82 3.30 9.31 -16.30
CA LYS A 82 3.60 10.74 -16.30
C LYS A 82 4.41 11.19 -15.09
N MET A 83 4.85 10.27 -14.22
CA MET A 83 5.52 10.63 -12.97
C MET A 83 6.82 11.42 -13.22
N ASP A 84 7.57 11.12 -14.29
CA ASP A 84 8.77 11.90 -14.65
C ASP A 84 8.44 13.38 -14.87
N ALA A 85 7.31 13.68 -15.52
CA ALA A 85 6.85 15.06 -15.72
C ALA A 85 6.41 15.71 -14.41
N PHE A 86 5.78 14.95 -13.50
CA PHE A 86 5.42 15.46 -12.18
C PHE A 86 6.64 15.70 -11.30
N LEU A 87 7.66 14.86 -11.36
CA LEU A 87 8.91 15.08 -10.63
C LEU A 87 9.69 16.28 -11.18
N GLY A 88 9.63 16.52 -12.49
CA GLY A 88 10.18 17.73 -13.11
C GLY A 88 9.35 19.00 -12.87
N SER A 89 8.10 18.87 -12.44
CA SER A 89 7.21 20.00 -12.11
C SER A 89 6.21 19.62 -11.00
N PRO A 90 6.66 19.54 -9.73
CA PRO A 90 5.85 19.02 -8.63
C PRO A 90 4.53 19.76 -8.39
N ASP A 91 4.51 21.06 -8.69
CA ASP A 91 3.32 21.92 -8.56
C ASP A 91 2.10 21.39 -9.33
N LEU A 92 2.29 20.58 -10.37
CA LEU A 92 1.20 19.90 -11.07
C LEU A 92 0.34 19.05 -10.13
N LEU A 93 0.97 18.41 -9.14
CA LEU A 93 0.33 17.58 -8.12
C LEU A 93 0.08 18.32 -6.80
N THR A 94 0.93 19.29 -6.46
CA THR A 94 0.93 19.92 -5.11
C THR A 94 0.39 21.34 -5.07
N THR A 95 -0.08 21.91 -6.18
CA THR A 95 -0.62 23.27 -6.22
C THR A 95 -1.78 23.47 -5.23
N GLU A 96 -1.74 24.59 -4.50
CA GLU A 96 -2.85 25.06 -3.67
C GLU A 96 -3.98 25.71 -4.51
N ASN A 97 -3.70 26.04 -5.77
CA ASN A 97 -4.61 26.71 -6.68
C ASN A 97 -4.85 25.85 -7.95
N PRO A 98 -5.52 24.69 -7.82
CA PRO A 98 -5.83 23.84 -8.97
C PRO A 98 -6.84 24.52 -9.92
N PRO A 99 -6.83 24.18 -11.22
CA PRO A 99 -7.82 24.68 -12.17
C PRO A 99 -9.26 24.34 -11.73
N PRO A 100 -10.26 25.21 -11.98
CA PRO A 100 -11.65 24.97 -11.57
C PRO A 100 -12.25 23.67 -12.13
N GLU A 101 -11.88 23.30 -13.36
CA GLU A 101 -12.28 22.05 -14.01
C GLU A 101 -11.80 20.80 -13.24
N ARG A 102 -10.60 20.85 -12.62
CA ARG A 102 -10.06 19.76 -11.80
C ARG A 102 -10.87 19.59 -10.53
N ILE A 103 -11.21 20.71 -9.86
CA ILE A 103 -12.05 20.72 -8.67
C ILE A 103 -13.45 20.17 -9.00
N GLN A 104 -14.08 20.71 -10.05
CA GLN A 104 -15.43 20.32 -10.46
C GLN A 104 -15.50 18.84 -10.84
N TRP A 105 -14.54 18.35 -11.61
CA TRP A 105 -14.47 16.94 -11.98
C TRP A 105 -14.35 16.06 -10.73
N TRP A 106 -13.42 16.39 -9.82
CA TRP A 106 -13.20 15.62 -8.60
C TRP A 106 -14.46 15.54 -7.73
N GLU A 107 -15.12 16.67 -7.48
CA GLU A 107 -16.31 16.73 -6.63
C GLU A 107 -17.48 15.97 -7.25
N GLN A 108 -17.63 16.06 -8.57
CA GLN A 108 -18.66 15.31 -9.31
C GLN A 108 -18.43 13.80 -9.25
N GLN A 109 -17.19 13.35 -9.45
CA GLN A 109 -16.87 11.92 -9.54
C GLN A 109 -16.73 11.26 -8.16
N THR A 110 -15.98 11.88 -7.24
CA THR A 110 -15.65 11.28 -5.94
C THR A 110 -16.66 11.59 -4.85
N ARG A 111 -17.54 12.58 -5.06
CA ARG A 111 -18.51 13.06 -4.06
C ARG A 111 -17.85 13.49 -2.75
N THR A 112 -16.65 14.07 -2.84
CA THR A 112 -15.93 14.70 -1.73
C THR A 112 -15.38 16.04 -2.18
N PRO A 113 -15.27 17.05 -1.30
CA PRO A 113 -14.56 18.29 -1.63
C PRO A 113 -13.15 18.03 -2.17
N TYR A 114 -12.63 18.87 -3.06
CA TYR A 114 -11.25 18.74 -3.54
C TYR A 114 -10.23 19.10 -2.45
N ALA A 115 -10.45 20.20 -1.73
CA ALA A 115 -9.52 20.64 -0.68
C ALA A 115 -9.56 19.67 0.52
N PRO A 116 -8.41 19.19 1.03
CA PRO A 116 -8.36 18.29 2.18
C PRO A 116 -9.04 18.86 3.43
N ALA A 117 -8.90 20.18 3.66
CA ALA A 117 -9.48 20.87 4.81
C ALA A 117 -11.03 20.81 4.83
N ASP A 118 -11.65 20.87 3.65
CA ASP A 118 -13.11 20.79 3.50
C ASP A 118 -13.59 19.35 3.57
N ALA A 119 -12.85 18.42 2.95
CA ALA A 119 -13.15 16.99 3.03
C ALA A 119 -13.14 16.48 4.48
N ILE A 120 -12.23 16.96 5.31
CA ILE A 120 -12.17 16.70 6.77
C ILE A 120 -13.48 17.06 7.48
N ALA A 121 -14.16 18.12 7.04
CA ALA A 121 -15.39 18.59 7.68
C ALA A 121 -16.62 17.78 7.25
N GLU A 122 -16.63 17.26 6.02
CA GLU A 122 -17.81 16.62 5.42
C GLU A 122 -17.74 15.08 5.47
N LEU A 123 -16.55 14.50 5.29
CA LEU A 123 -16.35 13.06 5.20
C LEU A 123 -16.34 12.40 6.59
N THR A 124 -17.52 12.27 7.17
CA THR A 124 -17.73 11.76 8.53
C THR A 124 -18.05 10.26 8.58
N HIS A 125 -18.53 9.72 7.47
CA HIS A 125 -18.95 8.32 7.33
C HIS A 125 -18.43 7.72 6.02
N LYS A 126 -18.37 6.40 5.97
CA LYS A 126 -18.20 5.64 4.73
C LYS A 126 -19.25 4.55 4.59
N TYR A 127 -19.37 4.05 3.38
CA TYR A 127 -20.18 2.89 3.10
C TYR A 127 -19.32 1.62 3.14
N VAL A 128 -19.85 0.57 3.74
CA VAL A 128 -19.28 -0.78 3.70
C VAL A 128 -20.39 -1.76 3.35
N GLN A 129 -20.06 -2.87 2.71
CA GLN A 129 -21.03 -3.93 2.41
C GLN A 129 -21.04 -4.95 3.56
N CYS A 130 -22.20 -5.18 4.18
CA CYS A 130 -22.33 -6.18 5.24
C CYS A 130 -22.01 -7.59 4.72
N PRO A 131 -21.02 -8.32 5.29
CA PRO A 131 -20.63 -9.67 4.83
C PRO A 131 -21.75 -10.72 4.89
N ARG A 132 -22.82 -10.50 5.67
CA ARG A 132 -23.88 -11.49 5.85
C ARG A 132 -25.09 -11.29 4.95
N CYS A 133 -25.52 -10.05 4.77
CA CYS A 133 -26.76 -9.71 4.05
C CYS A 133 -26.53 -8.85 2.81
N PHE A 134 -25.27 -8.48 2.54
CA PHE A 134 -24.81 -7.65 1.43
C PHE A 134 -25.49 -6.29 1.29
N ALA A 135 -26.24 -5.87 2.31
CA ALA A 135 -26.73 -4.51 2.41
C ALA A 135 -25.57 -3.54 2.58
N GLN A 136 -25.68 -2.40 1.93
CA GLN A 136 -24.82 -1.25 2.17
C GLN A 136 -25.11 -0.69 3.56
N VAL A 137 -24.09 -0.60 4.40
CA VAL A 137 -24.14 -0.10 5.76
C VAL A 137 -23.32 1.19 5.82
N THR A 138 -23.86 2.21 6.47
CA THR A 138 -23.15 3.47 6.68
C THR A 138 -22.47 3.43 8.03
N VAL A 139 -21.15 3.53 8.07
CA VAL A 139 -20.35 3.47 9.30
C VAL A 139 -19.64 4.80 9.53
N PRO A 140 -19.64 5.33 10.77
CA PRO A 140 -18.87 6.53 11.10
C PRO A 140 -17.38 6.21 11.09
N PHE A 141 -16.55 7.16 10.63
CA PHE A 141 -15.10 7.01 10.71
C PHE A 141 -14.60 6.96 12.17
N VAL A 142 -15.25 7.70 13.06
CA VAL A 142 -14.89 7.76 14.48
C VAL A 142 -16.14 7.72 15.36
N THR A 143 -16.07 7.00 16.48
CA THR A 143 -17.10 7.00 17.52
C THR A 143 -16.48 7.33 18.87
N PRO A 144 -17.26 7.89 19.82
CA PRO A 144 -16.79 8.10 21.19
C PRO A 144 -16.33 6.83 21.89
N GLN A 145 -16.86 5.67 21.49
CA GLN A 145 -16.54 4.35 22.04
C GLN A 145 -15.25 3.75 21.47
N GLY A 146 -14.64 4.38 20.46
CA GLY A 146 -13.43 3.86 19.83
C GLY A 146 -13.68 2.77 18.78
N THR A 147 -14.92 2.64 18.30
CA THR A 147 -15.37 1.56 17.40
C THR A 147 -15.67 2.03 15.97
N GLY A 148 -15.34 3.29 15.64
CA GLY A 148 -15.46 3.80 14.28
C GLY A 148 -14.46 3.14 13.31
N TYR A 149 -14.73 3.26 12.01
CA TYR A 149 -13.95 2.58 10.98
C TYR A 149 -12.46 2.93 10.96
N ALA A 150 -12.10 4.17 11.26
CA ALA A 150 -10.71 4.62 11.36
C ALA A 150 -10.05 4.32 12.72
N GLN A 151 -10.70 3.53 13.59
CA GLN A 151 -10.22 3.22 14.94
C GLN A 151 -9.86 1.74 15.09
N SER A 152 -8.92 1.43 15.98
CA SER A 152 -8.34 0.08 16.11
C SER A 152 -9.32 -1.01 16.57
N LYS A 153 -10.47 -0.62 17.17
CA LYS A 153 -11.53 -1.53 17.60
C LYS A 153 -12.77 -1.41 16.71
N PHE A 154 -12.59 -1.11 15.42
CA PHE A 154 -13.70 -0.99 14.48
C PHE A 154 -14.65 -2.18 14.60
N SER A 155 -15.90 -1.88 14.95
CA SER A 155 -17.01 -2.82 15.02
C SER A 155 -18.31 -2.03 14.89
N HIS A 156 -19.16 -2.49 13.97
CA HIS A 156 -20.46 -1.88 13.70
C HIS A 156 -21.53 -2.95 13.49
N LYS A 157 -22.67 -2.83 14.17
CA LYS A 157 -23.76 -3.79 14.02
C LYS A 157 -24.64 -3.42 12.83
N CYS A 158 -24.70 -4.30 11.82
CA CYS A 158 -25.56 -4.10 10.65
C CYS A 158 -27.04 -3.97 11.05
N GLU A 159 -27.67 -2.88 10.64
CA GLU A 159 -29.06 -2.53 10.99
C GLU A 159 -30.07 -3.50 10.38
N ARG A 160 -29.72 -4.14 9.26
CA ARG A 160 -30.61 -5.06 8.52
C ARG A 160 -30.62 -6.49 9.09
N CYS A 161 -29.47 -7.02 9.47
CA CYS A 161 -29.34 -8.45 9.85
C CYS A 161 -28.67 -8.70 11.19
N GLY A 162 -28.23 -7.64 11.88
CA GLY A 162 -27.59 -7.71 13.19
C GLY A 162 -26.18 -8.32 13.21
N HIS A 163 -25.60 -8.65 12.05
CA HIS A 163 -24.22 -9.12 11.96
C HIS A 163 -23.25 -8.03 12.39
N GLU A 164 -22.21 -8.41 13.14
CA GLU A 164 -21.12 -7.53 13.51
C GLU A 164 -20.17 -7.38 12.31
N VAL A 165 -19.96 -6.14 11.89
CA VAL A 165 -19.08 -5.76 10.77
C VAL A 165 -17.82 -5.15 11.36
N ASP A 166 -16.69 -5.76 11.06
CA ASP A 166 -15.35 -5.37 11.53
C ASP A 166 -14.33 -5.58 10.40
N ASN A 167 -13.07 -5.20 10.60
CA ASN A 167 -12.04 -5.34 9.56
C ASN A 167 -11.83 -6.82 9.14
N ALA A 168 -11.93 -7.76 10.08
CA ALA A 168 -11.72 -9.17 9.81
C ALA A 168 -12.83 -9.77 8.92
N SER A 169 -14.10 -9.45 9.20
CA SER A 169 -15.25 -9.90 8.42
C SER A 169 -15.30 -9.22 7.05
N LEU A 170 -14.92 -7.94 6.95
CA LEU A 170 -14.77 -7.22 5.67
C LEU A 170 -13.63 -7.80 4.82
N GLY A 171 -12.46 -8.05 5.40
CA GLY A 171 -11.34 -8.70 4.72
C GLY A 171 -11.67 -10.11 4.24
N LEU A 172 -12.37 -10.90 5.06
CA LEU A 172 -12.90 -12.20 4.65
C LEU A 172 -13.87 -12.08 3.46
N ALA A 173 -14.82 -11.14 3.51
CA ALA A 173 -15.76 -10.92 2.42
C ALA A 173 -15.03 -10.57 1.12
N LYS A 174 -14.06 -9.65 1.18
CA LYS A 174 -13.20 -9.28 0.04
C LYS A 174 -12.47 -10.49 -0.56
N LEU A 175 -11.90 -11.36 0.28
CA LEU A 175 -11.24 -12.59 -0.19
C LEU A 175 -12.24 -13.54 -0.86
N VAL A 176 -13.41 -13.76 -0.26
CA VAL A 176 -14.44 -14.64 -0.84
C VAL A 176 -14.96 -14.11 -2.17
N TRP A 177 -15.21 -12.81 -2.29
CA TRP A 177 -15.55 -12.17 -3.56
C TRP A 177 -14.48 -12.40 -4.63
N ASN A 178 -13.21 -12.27 -4.28
CA ASN A 178 -12.11 -12.56 -5.21
C ASN A 178 -12.03 -14.05 -5.58
N ILE A 179 -12.35 -14.96 -4.66
CA ILE A 179 -12.39 -16.41 -4.93
C ILE A 179 -13.47 -16.73 -5.97
N VAL A 180 -14.67 -16.17 -5.86
CA VAL A 180 -15.79 -16.44 -6.77
C VAL A 180 -15.72 -15.69 -8.10
N GLU A 181 -14.91 -14.61 -8.19
CA GLU A 181 -14.67 -13.90 -9.45
C GLU A 181 -14.06 -14.84 -10.50
N SER A 182 -14.59 -14.84 -11.71
CA SER A 182 -14.19 -15.75 -12.79
C SER A 182 -13.50 -15.05 -13.96
N LYS A 183 -13.64 -13.72 -14.05
CA LYS A 183 -13.15 -12.91 -15.16
C LYS A 183 -11.73 -12.42 -14.91
N SER A 184 -10.89 -12.54 -15.93
CA SER A 184 -9.55 -11.95 -15.92
C SER A 184 -9.64 -10.43 -16.15
N PRO A 185 -8.81 -9.61 -15.49
CA PRO A 185 -7.74 -9.99 -14.56
C PRO A 185 -8.21 -10.20 -13.10
N ASP A 186 -9.41 -9.72 -12.75
CA ASP A 186 -9.90 -9.61 -11.36
C ASP A 186 -10.01 -10.94 -10.61
N LYS A 187 -10.07 -12.06 -11.34
CA LYS A 187 -10.10 -13.41 -10.76
C LYS A 187 -8.83 -13.75 -9.97
N TYR A 188 -7.68 -13.12 -10.22
CA TYR A 188 -6.44 -13.55 -9.56
C TYR A 188 -6.35 -13.02 -8.13
N LEU A 189 -5.91 -13.89 -7.22
CA LEU A 189 -5.74 -13.54 -5.81
C LEU A 189 -4.51 -12.64 -5.63
N ALA A 190 -4.57 -11.72 -4.68
CA ALA A 190 -3.44 -10.89 -4.30
C ALA A 190 -2.25 -11.75 -3.84
N ARG A 191 -1.03 -11.31 -4.14
CA ARG A 191 0.24 -11.98 -3.83
C ARG A 191 0.45 -13.32 -4.54
N THR A 192 -0.19 -13.52 -5.70
CA THR A 192 -0.11 -14.78 -6.49
C THR A 192 0.24 -14.59 -7.97
N VAL A 193 0.22 -13.36 -8.47
CA VAL A 193 0.39 -13.03 -9.89
C VAL A 193 1.84 -12.65 -10.19
N MET A 194 2.44 -11.84 -9.33
CA MET A 194 3.82 -11.39 -9.52
C MET A 194 4.80 -12.38 -8.91
N THR A 195 5.87 -12.69 -9.66
CA THR A 195 7.00 -13.51 -9.22
C THR A 195 8.28 -12.67 -9.24
N PRO A 196 9.41 -13.14 -8.67
CA PRO A 196 10.68 -12.43 -8.80
C PRO A 196 11.10 -12.14 -10.23
N THR A 197 10.61 -12.88 -11.23
CA THR A 197 11.07 -12.76 -12.63
C THR A 197 9.98 -12.44 -13.64
N ALA A 198 8.71 -12.41 -13.23
CA ALA A 198 7.57 -12.01 -14.09
C ALA A 198 6.57 -11.13 -13.32
N ILE A 199 6.21 -9.96 -13.88
CA ILE A 199 5.13 -9.08 -13.36
C ILE A 199 3.79 -9.81 -13.36
N LYS A 200 3.57 -10.68 -14.36
CA LYS A 200 2.31 -11.40 -14.56
C LYS A 200 2.54 -12.86 -14.94
N ASP A 201 2.52 -13.76 -13.95
CA ASP A 201 2.50 -15.21 -14.15
C ASP A 201 1.07 -15.75 -13.96
N GLU A 202 0.27 -15.66 -15.03
CA GLU A 202 -1.12 -16.13 -15.02
C GLU A 202 -1.24 -17.64 -14.79
N GLY A 203 -0.23 -18.41 -15.21
CA GLY A 203 -0.18 -19.85 -15.01
C GLY A 203 -0.05 -20.20 -13.53
N LEU A 204 0.87 -19.54 -12.83
CA LEU A 204 1.02 -19.68 -11.39
C LEU A 204 -0.24 -19.20 -10.64
N ALA A 205 -0.73 -18.01 -10.95
CA ALA A 205 -1.91 -17.44 -10.31
C ALA A 205 -3.14 -18.35 -10.46
N THR A 206 -3.33 -18.92 -11.66
CA THR A 206 -4.40 -19.90 -11.93
C THR A 206 -4.23 -21.16 -11.09
N ARG A 207 -3.03 -21.77 -11.08
CA ARG A 207 -2.76 -22.98 -10.27
C ARG A 207 -2.99 -22.76 -8.78
N ILE A 208 -2.62 -21.58 -8.26
CA ILE A 208 -2.87 -21.23 -6.85
C ILE A 208 -4.37 -21.09 -6.61
N LYS A 209 -5.09 -20.37 -7.48
CA LYS A 209 -6.54 -20.25 -7.38
C LYS A 209 -7.26 -21.59 -7.44
N ASP A 210 -6.85 -22.49 -8.34
CA ASP A 210 -7.42 -23.85 -8.44
C ASP A 210 -7.25 -24.64 -7.14
N ARG A 211 -6.12 -24.48 -6.44
CA ARG A 211 -5.91 -25.07 -5.10
C ARG A 211 -6.86 -24.48 -4.06
N VAL A 212 -7.12 -23.18 -4.10
CA VAL A 212 -8.13 -22.55 -3.22
C VAL A 212 -9.53 -23.09 -3.53
N LEU A 213 -9.88 -23.20 -4.82
CA LEU A 213 -11.18 -23.74 -5.26
C LEU A 213 -11.35 -25.23 -4.90
N ALA A 214 -10.26 -25.99 -4.80
CA ALA A 214 -10.27 -27.39 -4.38
C ALA A 214 -10.45 -27.60 -2.86
N ALA A 215 -10.35 -26.54 -2.05
CA ALA A 215 -10.51 -26.62 -0.60
C ALA A 215 -11.99 -26.74 -0.20
N ASN A 216 -12.33 -27.59 0.77
CA ASN A 216 -13.67 -27.60 1.36
C ASN A 216 -13.77 -26.48 2.42
N PRO A 217 -14.84 -25.67 2.46
CA PRO A 217 -16.12 -25.89 1.79
C PRO A 217 -16.24 -25.31 0.38
N VAL A 218 -15.28 -24.49 -0.09
CA VAL A 218 -15.31 -23.80 -1.40
C VAL A 218 -15.65 -24.76 -2.55
N ARG A 219 -14.97 -25.90 -2.61
CA ARG A 219 -15.18 -26.93 -3.64
C ARG A 219 -16.63 -27.42 -3.71
N ARG A 220 -17.27 -27.63 -2.55
CA ARG A 220 -18.65 -28.14 -2.47
C ARG A 220 -19.66 -27.11 -2.92
N VAL A 221 -19.43 -25.84 -2.55
CA VAL A 221 -20.30 -24.72 -2.93
C VAL A 221 -20.25 -24.47 -4.44
N LEU A 222 -19.07 -24.61 -5.05
CA LEU A 222 -18.85 -24.36 -6.47
C LEU A 222 -18.99 -25.62 -7.36
N ASP A 223 -19.39 -26.76 -6.79
CA ASP A 223 -19.50 -28.03 -7.52
C ASP A 223 -20.58 -27.94 -8.62
N PRO A 224 -20.24 -28.23 -9.89
CA PRO A 224 -21.20 -28.27 -11.00
C PRO A 224 -22.40 -29.20 -10.79
N GLY A 225 -22.32 -30.19 -9.90
CA GLY A 225 -23.44 -31.08 -9.57
C GLY A 225 -24.63 -30.41 -8.88
N ALA A 226 -24.46 -29.20 -8.33
CA ALA A 226 -25.52 -28.40 -7.70
C ALA A 226 -26.32 -27.54 -8.71
N ARG A 227 -26.11 -27.69 -10.03
CA ARG A 227 -26.66 -26.85 -11.11
C ARG A 227 -28.15 -27.11 -11.42
N LEU A 228 -29.02 -26.83 -10.46
CA LEU A 228 -30.47 -26.71 -10.70
C LEU A 228 -30.99 -25.27 -10.60
N ALA A 229 -30.16 -24.28 -10.26
CA ALA A 229 -30.57 -22.87 -10.24
C ALA A 229 -29.50 -21.92 -10.80
N ARG A 230 -29.98 -20.82 -11.39
CA ARG A 230 -29.20 -19.71 -11.95
C ARG A 230 -28.53 -18.91 -10.82
N HIS A 231 -27.57 -19.53 -10.15
CA HIS A 231 -26.81 -18.88 -9.09
C HIS A 231 -25.76 -17.94 -9.67
N ASP A 232 -25.67 -16.73 -9.11
CA ASP A 232 -24.67 -15.72 -9.45
C ASP A 232 -23.51 -15.73 -8.43
N ALA A 233 -22.53 -14.84 -8.63
CA ALA A 233 -21.38 -14.73 -7.74
C ALA A 233 -21.79 -14.39 -6.29
N GLU A 234 -22.86 -13.61 -6.11
CA GLU A 234 -23.41 -13.24 -4.80
C GLU A 234 -23.86 -14.48 -4.02
N TYR A 235 -24.62 -15.36 -4.68
CA TYR A 235 -25.04 -16.63 -4.07
C TYR A 235 -23.84 -17.45 -3.58
N PHE A 236 -22.83 -17.67 -4.45
CA PHE A 236 -21.67 -18.48 -4.08
C PHE A 236 -20.84 -17.84 -2.96
N ALA A 237 -20.66 -16.52 -2.98
CA ALA A 237 -19.98 -15.81 -1.91
C ALA A 237 -20.69 -16.00 -0.57
N ARG A 238 -22.02 -15.89 -0.57
CA ARG A 238 -22.84 -16.07 0.63
C ARG A 238 -22.74 -17.47 1.20
N GLU A 239 -22.82 -18.49 0.35
CA GLU A 239 -22.70 -19.88 0.76
C GLU A 239 -21.32 -20.20 1.33
N ILE A 240 -20.24 -19.70 0.71
CA ILE A 240 -18.88 -19.86 1.27
C ILE A 240 -18.78 -19.21 2.65
N LEU A 241 -19.24 -17.95 2.79
CA LEU A 241 -19.20 -17.21 4.06
C LEU A 241 -19.98 -17.91 5.18
N LEU A 242 -21.15 -18.45 4.85
CA LEU A 242 -21.97 -19.26 5.77
C LEU A 242 -21.23 -20.53 6.20
N ASN A 243 -20.64 -21.26 5.26
CA ASN A 243 -19.95 -22.52 5.54
C ASN A 243 -18.65 -22.35 6.34
N VAL A 244 -18.02 -21.18 6.30
CA VAL A 244 -16.85 -20.85 7.15
C VAL A 244 -17.23 -20.10 8.43
N ASN A 245 -18.53 -19.93 8.70
CA ASN A 245 -19.06 -19.20 9.86
C ASN A 245 -18.47 -17.79 9.99
N TRP A 246 -18.35 -17.06 8.88
CA TRP A 246 -17.81 -15.70 8.82
C TRP A 246 -16.43 -15.52 9.49
N SER A 247 -15.61 -16.59 9.57
CA SER A 247 -14.29 -16.56 10.18
C SER A 247 -13.19 -16.76 9.13
N SER A 248 -12.28 -15.79 9.04
CA SER A 248 -11.11 -15.86 8.18
C SER A 248 -10.20 -17.03 8.58
N GLN A 249 -10.04 -17.26 9.88
CA GLN A 249 -9.29 -18.40 10.41
C GLN A 249 -9.87 -19.74 9.95
N ASN A 250 -11.20 -19.88 9.90
CA ASN A 250 -11.85 -21.09 9.41
C ASN A 250 -11.56 -21.30 7.92
N LEU A 251 -11.63 -20.25 7.11
CA LEU A 251 -11.31 -20.32 5.67
C LEU A 251 -9.82 -20.69 5.44
N TYR A 252 -8.88 -20.07 6.15
CA TYR A 252 -7.45 -20.41 6.01
C TYR A 252 -7.13 -21.83 6.50
N THR A 253 -7.83 -22.29 7.53
CA THR A 253 -7.74 -23.69 8.00
C THR A 253 -8.26 -24.64 6.92
N ALA A 254 -9.41 -24.33 6.31
CA ALA A 254 -9.97 -25.06 5.17
C ALA A 254 -9.02 -25.13 3.96
N MET A 255 -8.28 -24.05 3.67
CA MET A 255 -7.29 -23.99 2.59
C MET A 255 -6.02 -24.79 2.89
N SER A 256 -5.75 -25.15 4.15
CA SER A 256 -4.47 -25.72 4.57
C SER A 256 -4.05 -27.02 3.87
N PRO A 257 -4.96 -27.96 3.54
CA PRO A 257 -4.62 -29.17 2.81
C PRO A 257 -4.21 -28.93 1.34
N GLN A 258 -4.64 -27.82 0.74
CA GLN A 258 -4.47 -27.56 -0.70
C GLN A 258 -3.42 -26.47 -0.99
N VAL A 259 -3.28 -25.50 -0.10
CA VAL A 259 -2.47 -24.29 -0.30
C VAL A 259 -1.30 -24.31 0.68
N LEU A 260 -0.08 -24.07 0.20
CA LEU A 260 1.13 -24.10 1.03
C LEU A 260 1.10 -23.04 2.15
N PRO A 261 1.70 -23.29 3.33
CA PRO A 261 1.68 -22.35 4.46
C PRO A 261 2.14 -20.94 4.09
N ARG A 262 3.30 -20.81 3.43
CA ARG A 262 3.83 -19.51 2.97
C ARG A 262 2.85 -18.77 2.06
N MET A 263 2.16 -19.49 1.17
CA MET A 263 1.19 -18.90 0.26
C MET A 263 -0.08 -18.45 0.99
N ARG A 264 -0.53 -19.20 2.00
CA ARG A 264 -1.67 -18.77 2.85
C ARG A 264 -1.34 -17.48 3.59
N THR A 265 -0.15 -17.36 4.16
CA THR A 265 0.30 -16.13 4.83
C THR A 265 0.37 -14.93 3.88
N LEU A 266 0.90 -15.14 2.67
CA LEU A 266 0.94 -14.10 1.64
C LEU A 266 -0.45 -13.63 1.25
N ILE A 267 -1.35 -14.57 0.92
CA ILE A 267 -2.75 -14.25 0.61
C ILE A 267 -3.39 -13.52 1.80
N SER A 268 -3.30 -14.06 3.02
CA SER A 268 -3.96 -13.45 4.18
C SER A 268 -3.52 -12.03 4.48
N SER A 269 -2.26 -11.70 4.18
CA SER A 269 -1.72 -10.35 4.39
C SER A 269 -2.35 -9.26 3.50
N ALA A 270 -3.08 -9.65 2.44
CA ALA A 270 -3.66 -8.74 1.46
C ALA A 270 -5.18 -8.49 1.62
N TYR A 271 -5.84 -9.23 2.51
CA TYR A 271 -7.30 -9.18 2.73
C TYR A 271 -7.60 -8.81 4.18
N THR A 272 -7.24 -7.59 4.57
CA THR A 272 -7.33 -7.08 5.94
C THR A 272 -8.51 -6.14 6.20
N ASP A 273 -9.11 -5.60 5.14
CA ASP A 273 -10.26 -4.70 5.17
C ASP A 273 -11.10 -4.83 3.87
N ASP A 274 -12.10 -3.96 3.69
CA ASP A 274 -12.95 -3.89 2.49
C ASP A 274 -12.34 -3.15 1.30
N ARG A 275 -11.22 -2.44 1.49
CA ARG A 275 -10.68 -1.56 0.44
C ARG A 275 -10.08 -2.36 -0.71
N VAL A 276 -10.03 -1.79 -1.90
CA VAL A 276 -9.59 -2.48 -3.13
C VAL A 276 -8.11 -2.90 -3.12
N PHE A 277 -7.25 -2.22 -2.36
CA PHE A 277 -5.79 -2.42 -2.34
C PHE A 277 -5.36 -3.68 -1.59
N SER A 278 -4.29 -4.35 -2.02
CA SER A 278 -3.65 -5.43 -1.24
C SER A 278 -2.73 -4.93 -0.13
N LEU A 279 -2.44 -3.63 -0.13
CA LEU A 279 -1.59 -2.96 0.85
C LEU A 279 -2.44 -2.21 1.87
N ASP A 280 -2.08 -2.35 3.13
CA ASP A 280 -2.49 -1.44 4.20
C ASP A 280 -1.86 -0.05 3.96
N LEU A 281 -2.57 0.77 3.18
CA LEU A 281 -2.13 2.11 2.79
C LEU A 281 -2.06 3.07 3.98
N VAL A 282 -2.94 2.93 4.97
CA VAL A 282 -2.90 3.75 6.19
C VAL A 282 -1.57 3.51 6.90
N GLY A 283 -1.25 2.23 7.17
CA GLY A 283 0.01 1.88 7.79
C GLY A 283 1.22 2.29 6.95
N ALA A 284 1.17 2.15 5.63
CA ALA A 284 2.25 2.57 4.73
C ALA A 284 2.55 4.07 4.86
N VAL A 285 1.53 4.93 4.78
CA VAL A 285 1.69 6.38 4.94
C VAL A 285 2.27 6.73 6.32
N LEU A 286 1.76 6.10 7.38
CA LEU A 286 2.26 6.33 8.74
C LEU A 286 3.73 5.96 8.90
N ARG A 287 4.18 4.84 8.30
CA ARG A 287 5.59 4.43 8.31
C ARG A 287 6.47 5.39 7.53
N GLN A 288 6.01 5.85 6.36
CA GLN A 288 6.73 6.84 5.54
C GLN A 288 6.90 8.19 6.24
N GLY A 289 5.98 8.59 7.12
CA GLY A 289 6.14 9.78 7.96
C GLY A 289 7.46 9.79 8.76
N SER A 290 7.93 8.63 9.22
CA SER A 290 9.21 8.53 9.95
C SER A 290 10.44 8.76 9.07
N PHE A 291 10.37 8.41 7.78
CA PHE A 291 11.42 8.69 6.81
C PHE A 291 11.45 10.18 6.47
N ILE A 292 10.28 10.76 6.18
CA ILE A 292 10.13 12.19 5.88
C ILE A 292 10.63 13.05 7.04
N GLN A 293 10.30 12.69 8.29
CA GLN A 293 10.80 13.41 9.46
C GLN A 293 12.33 13.40 9.53
N LYS A 294 13.00 12.28 9.20
CA LYS A 294 14.47 12.22 9.17
C LYS A 294 15.05 13.12 8.08
N MET A 295 14.43 13.18 6.90
CA MET A 295 14.86 14.09 5.83
C MET A 295 14.68 15.55 6.23
N HIS A 296 13.56 15.87 6.88
CA HIS A 296 13.29 17.20 7.42
C HIS A 296 14.29 17.59 8.52
N ASP A 297 14.60 16.69 9.45
CA ASP A 297 15.58 16.92 10.53
C ASP A 297 17.01 17.09 10.00
N LEU A 298 17.29 16.62 8.78
CA LEU A 298 18.53 16.87 8.05
C LEU A 298 18.49 18.15 7.22
N GLU A 299 17.39 18.88 7.25
CA GLU A 299 17.11 20.08 6.44
C GLU A 299 17.00 19.82 4.93
N TRP A 300 16.99 18.54 4.50
CA TRP A 300 16.95 18.15 3.07
C TRP A 300 15.61 18.45 2.39
N THR A 301 14.57 18.77 3.16
CA THR A 301 13.28 19.25 2.63
C THR A 301 13.20 20.77 2.56
N THR A 302 14.25 21.49 2.96
CA THR A 302 14.28 22.96 2.95
C THR A 302 14.36 23.46 1.51
N PRO A 303 13.47 24.38 1.07
CA PRO A 303 13.56 24.96 -0.26
C PRO A 303 14.93 25.58 -0.51
N GLY A 304 15.54 25.20 -1.64
CA GLY A 304 16.83 25.69 -2.09
C GLY A 304 18.07 25.07 -1.42
N PHE A 305 17.90 24.10 -0.52
CA PHE A 305 19.02 23.44 0.18
C PHE A 305 20.05 22.84 -0.79
N PHE A 306 19.58 22.30 -1.92
CA PHE A 306 20.43 21.64 -2.93
C PHE A 306 20.75 22.51 -4.16
N ASP A 307 20.46 23.81 -4.14
CA ASP A 307 20.55 24.64 -5.35
C ASP A 307 22.01 24.90 -5.79
N TYR A 308 22.98 24.86 -4.86
CA TYR A 308 24.36 25.27 -5.15
C TYR A 308 25.42 24.51 -4.33
N GLY A 309 26.64 24.45 -4.86
CA GLY A 309 27.85 24.11 -4.11
C GLY A 309 27.95 22.64 -3.69
N GLU A 310 28.51 22.41 -2.51
CA GLU A 310 28.80 21.07 -1.96
C GLU A 310 27.52 20.28 -1.65
N ASP A 311 26.41 20.97 -1.35
CA ASP A 311 25.14 20.32 -1.04
C ASP A 311 24.54 19.62 -2.27
N TYR A 312 24.64 20.23 -3.46
CA TYR A 312 24.24 19.56 -4.71
C TYR A 312 25.04 18.26 -4.96
N LEU A 313 26.34 18.26 -4.65
CA LEU A 313 27.20 17.08 -4.81
C LEU A 313 26.74 15.91 -3.92
N VAL A 314 26.05 16.19 -2.81
CA VAL A 314 25.44 15.15 -1.97
C VAL A 314 24.44 14.32 -2.79
N LEU A 315 23.62 14.95 -3.64
CA LEU A 315 22.65 14.23 -4.48
C LEU A 315 23.34 13.35 -5.53
N GLU A 316 24.43 13.82 -6.14
CA GLU A 316 25.22 12.99 -7.05
C GLU A 316 25.83 11.77 -6.34
N HIS A 317 26.31 11.95 -5.11
CA HIS A 317 26.79 10.87 -4.26
C HIS A 317 25.67 9.89 -3.88
N CYS A 318 24.46 10.37 -3.54
CA CYS A 318 23.29 9.53 -3.27
C CYS A 318 23.02 8.60 -4.47
N VAL A 319 23.00 9.16 -5.69
CA VAL A 319 22.75 8.41 -6.93
C VAL A 319 23.86 7.38 -7.20
N ALA A 320 25.13 7.78 -7.06
CA ALA A 320 26.26 6.86 -7.26
C ALA A 320 26.24 5.69 -6.27
N ARG A 321 25.96 5.98 -4.98
CA ARG A 321 25.85 4.96 -3.93
C ARG A 321 24.64 4.05 -4.14
N TYR A 322 23.52 4.60 -4.62
CA TYR A 322 22.36 3.80 -5.02
C TYR A 322 22.68 2.83 -6.17
N HIS A 323 23.39 3.27 -7.20
CA HIS A 323 23.84 2.37 -8.28
C HIS A 323 24.73 1.23 -7.76
N ALA A 324 25.66 1.54 -6.86
CA ALA A 324 26.48 0.51 -6.20
C ALA A 324 25.61 -0.46 -5.38
N PHE A 325 24.62 0.06 -4.63
CA PHE A 325 23.68 -0.74 -3.86
C PHE A 325 22.84 -1.69 -4.74
N LEU A 326 22.37 -1.23 -5.90
CA LEU A 326 21.71 -2.09 -6.88
C LEU A 326 22.63 -3.22 -7.38
N GLY A 327 23.93 -2.91 -7.58
CA GLY A 327 24.94 -3.89 -7.94
C GLY A 327 25.13 -4.98 -6.88
N LEU A 328 25.10 -4.62 -5.59
CA LEU A 328 25.11 -5.61 -4.50
C LEU A 328 23.87 -6.52 -4.54
N MET A 329 22.68 -5.94 -4.70
CA MET A 329 21.43 -6.71 -4.78
C MET A 329 21.37 -7.65 -5.98
N ALA A 330 22.02 -7.30 -7.08
CA ALA A 330 22.12 -8.11 -8.30
C ALA A 330 23.05 -9.31 -8.12
N GLU A 331 24.19 -9.12 -7.45
CA GLU A 331 25.20 -10.16 -7.24
C GLU A 331 24.87 -11.12 -6.09
N SER A 332 24.11 -10.65 -5.10
CA SER A 332 23.74 -11.43 -3.90
C SER A 332 22.23 -11.47 -3.71
N PRO A 333 21.48 -12.20 -4.57
CA PRO A 333 20.02 -12.20 -4.57
C PRO A 333 19.38 -12.81 -3.31
N GLU A 334 20.10 -13.65 -2.58
CA GLU A 334 19.64 -14.29 -1.35
C GLU A 334 19.88 -13.43 -0.09
N LEU A 335 20.68 -12.36 -0.21
CA LEU A 335 20.97 -11.46 0.91
C LEU A 335 19.95 -10.32 0.97
N PHE A 336 19.58 -9.97 2.20
CA PHE A 336 18.77 -8.79 2.49
C PHE A 336 19.70 -7.62 2.82
N PHE A 337 19.66 -6.56 2.02
CA PHE A 337 20.50 -5.38 2.20
C PHE A 337 19.68 -4.22 2.75
N VAL A 338 20.23 -3.49 3.71
CA VAL A 338 19.58 -2.36 4.37
C VAL A 338 20.18 -1.05 3.86
N PRO A 339 19.41 -0.19 3.16
CA PRO A 339 19.93 1.06 2.62
C PRO A 339 20.22 2.08 3.74
N THR A 340 21.25 2.91 3.54
CA THR A 340 21.41 4.17 4.28
C THR A 340 20.41 5.21 3.81
N LEU A 341 20.15 6.27 4.59
CA LEU A 341 19.10 7.26 4.28
C LEU A 341 19.25 7.92 2.90
N ASP A 342 20.47 8.22 2.48
CA ASP A 342 20.83 8.77 1.17
C ASP A 342 20.53 7.79 0.02
N ILE A 343 20.88 6.50 0.20
CA ILE A 343 20.58 5.43 -0.76
C ILE A 343 19.07 5.21 -0.84
N ASP A 344 18.38 5.20 0.31
CA ASP A 344 16.95 4.98 0.41
C ASP A 344 16.16 6.13 -0.24
N LEU A 345 16.63 7.38 -0.10
CA LEU A 345 16.06 8.52 -0.81
C LEU A 345 16.14 8.35 -2.34
N ALA A 346 17.33 8.05 -2.87
CA ALA A 346 17.51 7.83 -4.30
C ALA A 346 16.69 6.62 -4.80
N TRP A 347 16.57 5.58 -3.96
CA TRP A 347 15.73 4.43 -4.26
C TRP A 347 14.25 4.79 -4.31
N HIS A 348 13.71 5.49 -3.30
CA HIS A 348 12.33 5.95 -3.27
C HIS A 348 12.00 6.78 -4.51
N THR A 349 12.87 7.73 -4.88
CA THR A 349 12.70 8.54 -6.10
C THR A 349 12.57 7.67 -7.35
N HIS A 350 13.43 6.67 -7.53
CA HIS A 350 13.34 5.76 -8.66
C HIS A 350 12.06 4.93 -8.63
N GLN A 351 11.58 4.50 -7.45
CA GLN A 351 10.33 3.73 -7.31
C GLN A 351 9.07 4.51 -7.70
N LEU A 352 9.07 5.85 -7.57
CA LEU A 352 7.95 6.68 -8.04
C LEU A 352 7.69 6.51 -9.55
N MET A 353 8.73 6.20 -10.31
CA MET A 353 8.66 5.91 -11.75
C MET A 353 8.32 4.43 -11.97
N ALA A 354 7.19 3.96 -11.44
CA ALA A 354 6.87 2.53 -11.28
C ALA A 354 7.21 1.65 -12.50
N THR A 355 6.78 2.04 -13.71
CA THR A 355 7.07 1.28 -14.95
C THR A 355 8.58 1.20 -15.23
N THR A 356 9.27 2.34 -15.19
CA THR A 356 10.72 2.45 -15.40
C THR A 356 11.49 1.66 -14.35
N TYR A 357 11.09 1.75 -13.08
CA TYR A 357 11.67 0.99 -11.97
C TYR A 357 11.61 -0.52 -12.22
N GLN A 358 10.43 -1.05 -12.58
CA GLN A 358 10.27 -2.47 -12.84
C GLN A 358 11.10 -2.93 -14.06
N GLN A 359 11.14 -2.12 -15.13
CA GLN A 359 11.98 -2.41 -16.30
C GLN A 359 13.47 -2.44 -15.96
N ASN A 360 13.93 -1.46 -15.17
CA ASN A 360 15.32 -1.37 -14.73
C ASN A 360 15.70 -2.55 -13.82
N CYS A 361 14.85 -2.91 -12.85
CA CYS A 361 15.08 -4.09 -12.01
C CYS A 361 15.21 -5.35 -12.85
N ARG A 362 14.28 -5.58 -13.80
CA ARG A 362 14.34 -6.75 -14.69
C ARG A 362 15.59 -6.75 -15.58
N ARG A 363 15.98 -5.60 -16.12
CA ARG A 363 17.12 -5.47 -17.02
C ARG A 363 18.45 -5.67 -16.32
N TYR A 364 18.65 -4.99 -15.18
CA TYR A 364 19.95 -4.89 -14.52
C TYR A 364 20.12 -5.88 -13.36
N ILE A 365 19.07 -6.11 -12.57
CA ILE A 365 19.08 -6.98 -11.38
C ILE A 365 18.58 -8.39 -11.72
N LYS A 366 17.98 -8.57 -12.90
CA LYS A 366 17.39 -9.83 -13.43
C LYS A 366 16.17 -10.33 -12.66
N ARG A 367 15.82 -9.68 -11.55
CA ARG A 367 14.62 -9.89 -10.75
C ARG A 367 13.99 -8.56 -10.37
N TYR A 368 12.72 -8.56 -10.06
CA TYR A 368 12.07 -7.42 -9.42
C TYR A 368 12.56 -7.31 -7.97
N VAL A 369 12.69 -6.09 -7.47
CA VAL A 369 13.14 -5.81 -6.11
C VAL A 369 12.04 -5.08 -5.36
N ASP A 370 11.57 -5.70 -4.28
CA ASP A 370 10.57 -5.11 -3.39
C ASP A 370 11.26 -4.21 -2.36
N HIS A 371 10.54 -3.18 -1.91
CA HIS A 371 10.92 -2.35 -0.78
C HIS A 371 9.92 -2.67 0.33
N ASP A 372 10.24 -3.69 1.13
CA ASP A 372 9.38 -4.08 2.23
C ASP A 372 9.65 -3.16 3.43
N ASP A 373 8.70 -2.27 3.70
CA ASP A 373 8.78 -1.32 4.81
C ASP A 373 8.28 -1.90 6.14
N LYS A 374 7.95 -3.21 6.20
CA LYS A 374 7.46 -3.92 7.40
C LYS A 374 8.49 -4.87 8.03
N VAL A 375 9.78 -4.56 7.97
CA VAL A 375 10.83 -5.41 8.56
C VAL A 375 10.99 -5.13 10.06
N GLU A 376 11.12 -6.19 10.88
CA GLU A 376 11.34 -6.09 12.33
C GLU A 376 12.71 -5.48 12.66
N GLU A 377 12.76 -4.63 13.71
CA GLU A 377 13.93 -3.82 14.08
C GLU A 377 15.20 -4.65 14.37
N ASN A 378 15.05 -5.82 15.01
CA ASN A 378 16.19 -6.71 15.31
C ASN A 378 16.75 -7.38 14.05
N SER A 379 15.89 -7.69 13.08
CA SER A 379 16.33 -8.23 11.78
C SER A 379 17.05 -7.16 10.97
N LEU A 380 16.59 -5.90 11.06
CA LEU A 380 17.22 -4.75 10.40
C LEU A 380 18.65 -4.52 10.87
N ALA A 381 18.92 -4.61 12.18
CA ALA A 381 20.25 -4.34 12.72
C ALA A 381 21.30 -5.34 12.21
N ASN A 382 21.01 -6.65 12.27
CA ASN A 382 21.94 -7.67 11.79
C ASN A 382 22.19 -7.56 10.28
N SER A 383 21.12 -7.36 9.49
CA SER A 383 21.25 -7.21 8.04
C SER A 383 21.96 -5.91 7.63
N PHE A 384 21.89 -4.86 8.46
CA PHE A 384 22.65 -3.65 8.26
C PHE A 384 24.15 -3.86 8.47
N ASP A 385 24.55 -4.59 9.52
CA ASP A 385 25.95 -4.95 9.75
C ASP A 385 26.50 -5.82 8.61
N ASP A 386 25.70 -6.78 8.12
CA ASP A 386 26.04 -7.57 6.93
C ASP A 386 26.21 -6.70 5.68
N THR A 387 25.32 -5.73 5.47
CA THR A 387 25.42 -4.77 4.37
C THR A 387 26.71 -3.96 4.47
N CYS A 388 27.07 -3.49 5.67
CA CYS A 388 28.31 -2.73 5.89
C CYS A 388 29.55 -3.56 5.53
N ARG A 389 29.59 -4.82 5.96
CA ARG A 389 30.72 -5.73 5.67
C ARG A 389 30.83 -5.99 4.16
N VAL A 390 29.74 -6.42 3.53
CA VAL A 390 29.74 -6.73 2.09
C VAL A 390 30.10 -5.51 1.26
N TRP A 391 29.61 -4.33 1.64
CA TRP A 391 29.96 -3.07 0.98
C TRP A 391 31.45 -2.75 1.11
N GLN A 392 32.02 -2.83 2.32
CA GLN A 392 33.43 -2.56 2.57
C GLN A 392 34.34 -3.54 1.83
N ASP A 393 33.98 -4.83 1.82
CA ASP A 393 34.74 -5.87 1.14
C ASP A 393 34.78 -5.65 -0.38
N LYS A 394 33.68 -5.17 -0.96
CA LYS A 394 33.56 -4.97 -2.41
C LYS A 394 34.12 -3.63 -2.89
N TYR A 395 33.73 -2.54 -2.24
CA TYR A 395 34.02 -1.18 -2.71
C TYR A 395 35.20 -0.54 -2.01
N HIS A 396 35.75 -1.18 -0.96
CA HIS A 396 36.89 -0.70 -0.18
C HIS A 396 36.70 0.71 0.43
N VAL A 397 35.45 1.14 0.59
CA VAL A 397 35.07 2.40 1.23
C VAL A 397 34.01 2.14 2.31
N PRO A 398 33.99 2.92 3.40
CA PRO A 398 33.00 2.73 4.46
C PRO A 398 31.57 2.86 3.93
N TYR A 399 30.67 1.99 4.39
CA TYR A 399 29.26 2.11 4.04
C TYR A 399 28.62 3.37 4.65
N MET A 400 29.02 3.71 5.87
CA MET A 400 28.60 4.92 6.57
C MET A 400 29.68 5.99 6.52
N HIS A 401 29.30 7.21 6.13
CA HIS A 401 30.12 8.39 6.36
C HIS A 401 29.82 8.95 7.76
N CYS A 402 30.82 9.52 8.46
CA CYS A 402 30.58 10.18 9.75
C CYS A 402 29.50 11.27 9.57
N GLY A 403 28.34 11.11 10.23
CA GLY A 403 27.21 12.03 10.13
C GLY A 403 25.92 11.44 9.55
N CYS A 404 25.96 10.31 8.82
CA CYS A 404 24.75 9.66 8.31
C CYS A 404 23.95 8.99 9.47
N PRO A 405 22.65 9.31 9.66
CA PRO A 405 21.83 8.62 10.66
C PRO A 405 21.50 7.18 10.25
N LEU A 406 21.49 6.24 11.20
CA LEU A 406 20.94 4.90 10.97
C LEU A 406 19.42 4.97 10.70
N PRO A 407 18.87 4.10 9.85
CA PRO A 407 17.44 3.83 9.85
C PRO A 407 17.00 3.35 11.24
N GLY A 408 16.08 4.07 11.89
CA GLY A 408 15.45 3.65 13.15
C GLY A 408 15.97 4.33 14.43
N ASN A 409 17.01 5.16 14.38
CA ASN A 409 17.49 5.84 15.59
C ASN A 409 16.54 6.96 16.05
N THR A 410 16.00 6.84 17.27
CA THR A 410 15.32 7.93 17.97
C THR A 410 16.32 8.89 18.63
N ILE A 411 15.91 10.14 18.88
CA ILE A 411 16.72 11.17 19.59
C ILE A 411 17.26 10.64 20.94
N GLY A 412 16.49 9.80 21.65
CA GLY A 412 16.91 9.22 22.94
C GLY A 412 18.13 8.29 22.84
N GLN A 413 18.33 7.60 21.71
CA GLN A 413 19.49 6.73 21.51
C GLN A 413 20.76 7.52 21.17
N LYS A 414 20.65 8.71 20.53
CA LYS A 414 21.78 9.64 20.32
C LYS A 414 22.35 10.14 21.65
N LEU A 415 21.47 10.48 22.62
CA LEU A 415 21.87 10.95 23.94
C LEU A 415 22.56 9.85 24.78
N LYS A 416 22.09 8.60 24.68
CA LYS A 416 22.67 7.46 25.42
C LYS A 416 24.11 7.14 25.02
N ARG A 417 24.48 7.35 23.74
CA ARG A 417 25.84 7.13 23.23
C ARG A 417 26.81 8.24 23.60
N LEU A 418 26.32 9.49 23.73
CA LEU A 418 27.13 10.61 24.20
C LEU A 418 27.46 10.50 25.70
N VAL A 419 26.59 9.88 26.49
CA VAL A 419 26.78 9.68 27.93
C VAL A 419 27.66 8.47 28.26
N ASN A 420 27.77 7.48 27.36
CA ASN A 420 28.54 6.25 27.57
C ASN A 420 29.95 6.25 26.97
N ARG A 421 30.44 7.36 26.43
CA ARG A 421 31.88 7.56 26.22
C ARG A 421 32.49 8.15 27.49
N LYS A 422 32.86 7.26 28.42
CA LYS A 422 33.88 7.54 29.44
C LYS A 422 35.14 6.77 29.09
#